data_AF-A0A925BCV8-F1
#
_entry.id   AF-A0A925BCV8-F1
#
_cell.length_a   1.000
_cell.length_b   1.000
_cell.length_c   1.000
_cell.angle_alpha   90.00
_cell.angle_beta   90.00
_cell.angle_gamma   90.00
#
_symmetry.space_group_name_H-M   'P 1'
#
loop_
_entity.id
_entity.type
_entity.pdbx_description
1 polymer ?
#
loop_
_entity_poly.entity_id
_entity_poly.type
_entity_poly.pdbx_seq_one_letter_code
_entity_poly.pdbx_strand_id
1 'polypeptide(L)'
;MLDAPVRSVFSEITDFLATNPTPQEIIAYRLPDVLQARAHELLEKNGEGELTLDEHEEMIDFVRIDQMLSLLKIKMRIKLKHTDE
;
A
#
# COMPACT_ATOMS: atom_id res chain seq x y z
N MET A 1 8.45 4.74 -26.86
CA MET A 1 8.36 3.63 -25.90
C MET A 1 7.17 3.92 -25.03
N LEU A 2 6.15 3.05 -25.04
CA LEU A 2 5.07 3.12 -24.06
C LEU A 2 5.68 2.54 -22.79
N ASP A 3 6.31 3.37 -21.97
CA ASP A 3 6.60 2.98 -20.60
C ASP A 3 5.24 2.69 -19.97
N ALA A 4 4.96 1.40 -19.76
CA ALA A 4 3.84 1.01 -18.93
C ALA A 4 3.98 1.81 -17.62
N PRO A 5 2.94 2.53 -17.16
CA PRO A 5 3.07 3.32 -15.95
C PRO A 5 3.55 2.39 -14.83
N VAL A 6 4.62 2.78 -14.15
CA VAL A 6 5.08 2.10 -12.93
C VAL A 6 3.85 1.91 -12.06
N ARG A 7 3.48 0.66 -11.76
CA ARG A 7 2.26 0.35 -11.02
C ARG A 7 2.36 1.07 -9.68
N SER A 8 1.57 2.12 -9.50
CA SER A 8 1.60 2.90 -8.27
C SER A 8 1.03 2.07 -7.12
N VAL A 9 1.42 2.43 -5.89
CA VAL A 9 0.86 1.82 -4.68
C VAL A 9 -0.68 1.94 -4.65
N PHE A 10 -1.24 3.03 -5.20
CA PHE A 10 -2.68 3.19 -5.34
C PHE A 10 -3.30 2.21 -6.34
N SER A 11 -2.67 1.99 -7.50
CA SER A 11 -3.14 1.02 -8.48
C SER A 11 -3.18 -0.37 -7.87
N GLU A 12 -2.13 -0.78 -7.16
CA GLU A 12 -2.08 -2.09 -6.50
C GLU A 12 -3.24 -2.29 -5.51
N ILE A 13 -3.47 -1.31 -4.62
CA ILE A 13 -4.51 -1.45 -3.61
C ILE A 13 -5.91 -1.38 -4.21
N THR A 14 -6.13 -0.53 -5.20
CA THR A 14 -7.43 -0.45 -5.87
C THR A 14 -7.74 -1.73 -6.65
N ASP A 15 -6.75 -2.31 -7.33
CA ASP A 15 -6.89 -3.62 -7.98
C ASP A 15 -7.19 -4.72 -6.96
N PHE A 16 -6.47 -4.77 -5.84
CA PHE A 16 -6.75 -5.71 -4.75
C PHE A 16 -8.18 -5.57 -4.22
N LEU A 17 -8.64 -4.35 -3.93
CA LEU A 17 -9.98 -4.12 -3.42
C LEU A 17 -11.07 -4.44 -4.46
N ALA A 18 -10.79 -4.23 -5.75
CA ALA A 18 -11.69 -4.59 -6.85
C ALA A 18 -11.93 -6.10 -6.97
N THR A 19 -11.04 -6.94 -6.42
CA THR A 19 -11.27 -8.40 -6.34
C THR A 19 -12.34 -8.81 -5.31
N ASN A 20 -12.91 -7.84 -4.58
CA ASN A 20 -13.85 -8.06 -3.48
C ASN A 20 -13.32 -9.02 -2.40
N PRO A 21 -12.16 -8.71 -1.79
CA PRO A 21 -11.51 -9.60 -0.84
C PRO A 21 -12.32 -9.74 0.45
N THR A 22 -12.21 -10.91 1.06
CA THR A 22 -12.79 -11.20 2.38
C THR A 22 -12.13 -10.34 3.47
N PRO A 23 -12.80 -10.13 4.62
CA PRO A 23 -12.18 -9.43 5.75
C PRO A 23 -10.84 -10.06 6.18
N GLN A 24 -10.74 -11.39 6.15
CA GLN A 24 -9.53 -12.14 6.48
C GLN A 24 -8.40 -11.85 5.47
N GLU A 25 -8.69 -11.85 4.18
CA GLU A 25 -7.72 -11.50 3.13
C GLU A 25 -7.24 -10.06 3.27
N ILE A 26 -8.15 -9.11 3.55
CA ILE A 26 -7.77 -7.71 3.81
C ILE A 26 -6.83 -7.60 5.03
N ILE A 27 -7.10 -8.33 6.10
CA ILE A 27 -6.25 -8.35 7.31
C ILE A 27 -4.87 -8.93 7.00
N ALA A 28 -4.82 -10.02 6.23
CA ALA A 28 -3.60 -10.72 5.85
C ALA A 28 -2.80 -10.00 4.74
N TYR A 29 -3.43 -9.09 4.00
CA TYR A 29 -2.84 -8.44 2.84
C TYR A 29 -1.49 -7.77 3.14
N ARG A 30 -0.54 -7.95 2.24
CA ARG A 30 0.77 -7.29 2.22
C ARG A 30 1.02 -6.79 0.80
N LEU A 31 1.70 -5.65 0.68
CA LEU A 31 2.13 -5.15 -0.63
C LEU A 31 3.05 -6.18 -1.31
N PRO A 32 3.00 -6.32 -2.65
CA PRO A 32 3.94 -7.15 -3.38
C PRO A 32 5.40 -6.74 -3.13
N ASP A 33 6.32 -7.70 -3.26
CA ASP A 33 7.75 -7.49 -2.98
C ASP A 33 8.37 -6.36 -3.81
N VAL A 34 7.90 -6.15 -5.05
CA VAL A 34 8.34 -5.04 -5.91
C VAL A 34 8.03 -3.68 -5.29
N LEU A 35 6.84 -3.51 -4.73
CA LEU A 35 6.44 -2.26 -4.07
C LEU A 35 7.09 -2.10 -2.69
N GLN A 36 7.33 -3.21 -1.99
CA GLN A 36 8.14 -3.18 -0.77
C GLN A 36 9.57 -2.73 -1.09
N ALA A 37 10.21 -3.29 -2.11
CA ALA A 37 11.55 -2.92 -2.53
C ALA A 37 11.63 -1.44 -2.94
N ARG A 38 10.64 -0.95 -3.70
CA ARG A 38 10.55 0.47 -4.06
C ARG A 38 10.43 1.38 -2.84
N ALA A 39 9.60 1.01 -1.86
CA ALA A 39 9.50 1.78 -0.61
C ALA A 39 10.84 1.82 0.15
N HIS A 40 11.60 0.72 0.18
CA HIS A 40 12.93 0.70 0.81
C HIS A 40 13.93 1.60 0.06
N GLU A 41 13.95 1.55 -1.27
CA GLU A 41 14.80 2.42 -2.09
C GLU A 41 14.51 3.90 -1.83
N LEU A 42 13.24 4.29 -1.75
CA LEU A 42 12.83 5.66 -1.43
C LEU A 42 13.30 6.08 -0.03
N LEU A 43 13.24 5.18 0.96
CA LEU A 43 13.73 5.44 2.31
C LEU A 43 15.26 5.61 2.35
N GLU A 44 16.00 4.78 1.61
CA GLU A 44 17.46 4.89 1.48
C GLU A 44 17.85 6.24 0.86
N LYS A 45 17.28 6.57 -0.31
CA LYS A 45 17.51 7.86 -0.98
C LYS A 45 17.13 9.06 -0.12
N ASN A 46 16.05 8.96 0.64
CA ASN A 46 15.64 10.03 1.55
C ASN A 46 16.65 10.22 2.69
N GLY A 47 17.23 9.12 3.19
CA GLY A 47 18.30 9.17 4.19
C GLY A 47 19.60 9.78 3.65
N GLU A 48 19.89 9.58 2.36
CA GLU A 48 21.06 10.13 1.67
C GLU A 48 20.84 11.56 1.16
N GLY A 49 19.60 12.06 1.19
CA GLY A 49 19.24 13.39 0.66
C GLY A 49 19.16 13.44 -0.86
N GLU A 50 19.04 12.29 -1.52
CA GLU A 50 19.02 12.12 -2.97
C GLU A 50 17.61 12.03 -3.56
N LEU A 51 16.58 12.20 -2.72
CA LEU A 51 15.19 12.09 -3.13
C LEU A 51 14.81 13.20 -4.11
N THR A 52 14.35 12.84 -5.30
CA THR A 52 13.75 13.80 -6.23
C THR A 52 12.37 14.26 -5.74
N LEU A 53 11.82 15.32 -6.34
CA LEU A 53 10.47 15.79 -6.01
C LEU A 53 9.41 14.72 -6.30
N ASP A 54 9.50 14.05 -7.44
CA ASP A 54 8.57 12.99 -7.82
C ASP A 54 8.67 11.79 -6.88
N GLU A 55 9.88 11.41 -6.46
CA GLU A 55 10.10 10.35 -5.47
C GLU A 55 9.61 10.73 -4.08
N HIS A 56 9.69 12.01 -3.71
CA HIS A 56 9.08 12.51 -2.49
C HIS A 56 7.56 12.36 -2.52
N GLU A 57 6.91 12.72 -3.63
CA GLU A 57 5.48 12.50 -3.80
C GLU A 57 5.11 11.01 -3.73
N GLU A 58 5.89 10.15 -4.39
CA GLU A 58 5.71 8.70 -4.34
C GLU A 58 5.84 8.16 -2.90
N MET A 59 6.83 8.64 -2.13
CA MET A 59 7.01 8.27 -0.72
C MET A 59 5.80 8.69 0.13
N ILE A 60 5.24 9.88 -0.11
CA ILE A 60 4.01 10.33 0.57
C ILE A 60 2.82 9.43 0.23
N ASP A 61 2.74 8.94 -1.01
CA ASP A 61 1.68 8.02 -1.43
C ASP A 61 1.76 6.67 -0.74
N PHE A 62 2.96 6.12 -0.54
CA PHE A 62 3.17 4.93 0.30
C PHE A 62 2.67 5.15 1.73
N VAL A 63 2.99 6.30 2.34
CA VAL A 63 2.52 6.64 3.70
C VAL A 63 0.99 6.72 3.77
N ARG A 64 0.34 7.34 2.78
CA ARG A 64 -1.12 7.46 2.71
C ARG A 64 -1.79 6.09 2.63
N ILE A 65 -1.26 5.20 1.78
CA ILE A 65 -1.79 3.85 1.64
C ILE A 65 -1.60 3.04 2.92
N ASP A 66 -0.43 3.10 3.55
CA ASP A 66 -0.17 2.36 4.80
C ASP A 66 -1.16 2.75 5.90
N GLN A 67 -1.38 4.06 6.09
CA GLN A 67 -2.35 4.58 7.06
C GLN A 67 -3.77 4.11 6.75
N MET A 68 -4.20 4.22 5.48
CA MET A 68 -5.52 3.79 5.05
C MET A 68 -5.72 2.28 5.26
N LEU A 69 -4.76 1.45 4.84
CA LEU A 69 -4.81 0.00 5.01
C LEU A 69 -4.82 -0.39 6.48
N SER A 70 -4.03 0.27 7.33
CA SER A 70 -4.02 0.04 8.77
C SER A 70 -5.41 0.25 9.38
N LEU A 71 -6.08 1.36 9.03
CA LEU A 71 -7.45 1.64 9.46
C LEU A 71 -8.45 0.62 8.91
N LEU A 72 -8.32 0.24 7.65
CA LEU A 72 -9.18 -0.76 7.01
C LEU A 72 -9.05 -2.12 7.72
N LYS A 73 -7.82 -2.57 8.02
CA LYS A 73 -7.57 -3.81 8.77
C LYS A 73 -8.21 -3.79 10.16
N ILE A 74 -8.15 -2.65 10.87
CA ILE A 74 -8.82 -2.48 12.16
C ILE A 74 -10.34 -2.66 12.01
N LYS A 75 -10.96 -1.98 11.02
CA LYS A 75 -12.40 -2.11 10.75
C LYS A 75 -12.80 -3.54 10.40
N MET A 76 -11.97 -4.26 9.64
CA MET A 76 -12.24 -5.67 9.30
C MET A 76 -12.16 -6.59 10.52
N ARG A 77 -11.20 -6.38 11.43
CA ARG A 77 -11.13 -7.14 12.69
C ARG A 77 -12.36 -6.91 13.56
N ILE A 78 -12.85 -5.67 13.63
CA ILE A 78 -14.08 -5.34 14.37
C ILE A 78 -15.28 -6.06 13.74
N LYS A 79 -15.40 -6.02 12.40
CA LYS A 79 -16.48 -6.71 11.67
C LYS A 79 -16.51 -8.21 11.95
N LEU A 80 -15.34 -8.87 11.97
CA LEU A 80 -15.26 -10.30 12.28
C LEU A 80 -15.72 -10.61 13.70
N LYS A 81 -15.29 -9.82 14.70
CA LYS A 81 -15.73 -10.00 16.10
C LYS A 81 -17.25 -9.89 16.27
N HIS A 82 -17.91 -8.99 15.54
CA HIS A 82 -19.37 -8.84 15.57
C HIS A 82 -20.14 -9.89 14.76
N THR A 83 -19.45 -10.67 13.92
CA THR A 83 -20.10 -11.76 13.16
C THR A 83 -20.11 -13.07 13.97
N ASP A 84 -19.30 -13.14 15.03
CA ASP A 84 -19.17 -14.28 15.94
C ASP A 84 -20.09 -14.19 17.18
N GLU A 85 -20.85 -13.09 17.35
CA GLU A 85 -21.90 -12.88 18.38
C GLU A 85 -23.31 -13.03 17.81
#